data_AF-A0A2V6ZCU2-F1
#
_entry.id   AF-A0A2V6ZCU2-F1
#
_cell.length_a   1.000
_cell.length_b   1.000
_cell.length_c   1.000
_cell.angle_alpha   90.00
_cell.angle_beta   90.00
_cell.angle_gamma   90.00
#
_symmetry.space_group_name_H-M   'P 1'
#
loop_
_entity.id
_entity.type
_entity.pdbx_description
1 polymer ?
#
loop_
_entity_poly.entity_id
_entity_poly.type
_entity_poly.pdbx_seq_one_letter_code
_entity_poly.pdbx_strand_id
1 'polypeptide(L)'
;MTETKGPDRIVLPAPTAWPMAVALGITLGFGGLVTHLAVTVVGVGLALVGGVGWWRCVLPEEREEHVPVPAMPIVAPARVTVRSVERFALGEDRHRLRVPVEVQPLSAGLKGGLVGGCAMALCAAIYGLVVQHSVWYPLNLLAAIAMPRMAEADAATLKMFDGAAFVVGLIAHGVTSALVGALYAAILPLLPRRHMLWGGLIAPLLWSGFLWATLGVIDPALNAQISWTWFIASQIAFGLTAGYVVARATPVATAQTRSFPARAGVEATGLSRHEDTRP
;
A
#
# COMPACT_ATOMS: atom_id res chain seq x y z
N MET A 1 27.34 35.72 6.65
CA MET A 1 26.25 36.05 7.59
C MET A 1 25.92 34.78 8.33
N THR A 2 26.33 34.70 9.60
CA THR A 2 26.24 33.55 10.49
C THR A 2 24.87 33.54 11.16
N GLU A 3 23.99 32.65 10.71
CA GLU A 3 22.65 32.50 11.29
C GLU A 3 22.76 31.81 12.65
N THR A 4 22.51 32.58 13.71
CA THR A 4 22.57 32.12 15.10
C THR A 4 21.42 31.16 15.39
N LYS A 5 21.75 29.87 15.61
CA LYS A 5 20.90 28.89 16.31
C LYS A 5 20.67 29.37 17.76
N GLY A 6 19.76 30.32 17.95
CA GLY A 6 19.32 30.74 19.28
C GLY A 6 18.37 29.69 19.91
N PRO A 7 18.34 29.55 21.24
CA PRO A 7 17.51 28.58 21.97
C PRO A 7 15.98 28.80 21.85
N ASP A 8 15.55 29.85 21.16
CA ASP A 8 14.16 30.32 21.16
C ASP A 8 13.38 30.00 19.87
N ARG A 9 13.93 29.19 18.96
CA ARG A 9 13.27 28.82 17.70
C ARG A 9 13.44 27.34 17.37
N ILE A 10 12.33 26.67 17.03
CA ILE A 10 12.34 25.30 16.51
C ILE A 10 12.01 25.34 15.03
N VAL A 11 12.77 24.57 14.25
CA VAL A 11 12.52 24.32 12.83
C VAL A 11 11.44 23.26 12.71
N LEU A 12 10.34 23.57 12.02
CA LEU A 12 9.24 22.65 11.73
C LEU A 12 8.99 22.59 10.21
N PRO A 13 8.45 21.49 9.68
CA PRO A 13 8.05 21.44 8.27
C PRO A 13 6.92 22.44 8.01
N ALA A 14 7.05 23.24 6.95
CA ALA A 14 6.03 24.23 6.59
C ALA A 14 4.74 23.53 6.14
N PRO A 15 3.56 24.03 6.53
CA PRO A 15 2.28 23.46 6.11
C PRO A 15 2.09 23.57 4.59
N THR A 16 1.48 22.54 3.97
CA THR A 16 1.23 22.51 2.53
C THR A 16 -0.11 21.86 2.17
N ALA A 17 -0.84 22.45 1.22
CA ALA A 17 -2.14 21.95 0.73
C ALA A 17 -2.00 20.98 -0.45
N TRP A 18 -0.81 20.83 -1.02
CA TRP A 18 -0.61 20.05 -2.25
C TRP A 18 -1.04 18.57 -2.17
N PRO A 19 -0.78 17.82 -1.08
CA PRO A 19 -1.26 16.44 -0.95
C PRO A 19 -2.78 16.33 -1.08
N MET A 20 -3.51 17.32 -0.56
CA MET A 20 -4.96 17.36 -0.61
C MET A 20 -5.46 17.68 -2.03
N ALA A 21 -4.77 18.57 -2.76
CA ALA A 21 -5.04 18.82 -4.17
C ALA A 21 -4.80 17.57 -5.04
N VAL A 22 -3.73 16.81 -4.78
CA VAL A 22 -3.46 15.54 -5.46
C VAL A 22 -4.56 14.53 -5.21
N ALA A 23 -4.96 14.35 -3.94
CA ALA A 23 -6.04 13.42 -3.58
C ALA A 23 -7.37 13.79 -4.26
N LEU A 24 -7.72 15.09 -4.28
CA LEU A 24 -8.89 15.58 -4.99
C LEU A 24 -8.80 15.32 -6.50
N GLY A 25 -7.64 15.57 -7.10
CA GLY A 25 -7.39 15.30 -8.53
C GLY A 25 -7.56 13.83 -8.90
N ILE A 26 -7.00 12.92 -8.10
CA ILE A 26 -7.18 11.47 -8.28
C ILE A 26 -8.65 11.09 -8.16
N THR A 27 -9.35 11.62 -7.15
CA THR A 27 -10.78 11.35 -6.92
C THR A 27 -11.63 11.79 -8.11
N LEU A 28 -11.41 13.00 -8.63
CA LEU A 28 -12.10 13.49 -9.82
C LEU A 28 -11.71 12.72 -11.09
N GLY A 29 -10.45 12.28 -11.18
CA GLY A 29 -9.95 11.45 -12.27
C GLY A 29 -10.78 10.17 -12.44
N PHE A 30 -10.90 9.40 -11.34
CA PHE A 30 -11.68 8.16 -11.30
C PHE A 30 -13.19 8.41 -11.32
N GLY A 31 -13.68 9.41 -10.59
CA GLY A 31 -15.10 9.77 -10.61
C GLY A 31 -15.58 10.12 -12.02
N GLY A 32 -14.76 10.87 -12.78
CA GLY A 32 -15.05 11.22 -14.16
C GLY A 32 -15.10 10.03 -15.12
N LEU A 33 -14.41 8.92 -14.84
CA LEU A 33 -14.51 7.71 -15.67
C LEU A 33 -15.92 7.11 -15.60
N VAL A 34 -16.59 7.29 -14.46
CA VAL A 34 -17.95 6.80 -14.22
C VAL A 34 -19.00 7.82 -14.66
N THR A 35 -18.68 9.11 -14.63
CA THR A 35 -19.65 10.18 -14.91
C THR A 35 -19.45 10.89 -16.24
N HIS A 36 -18.27 11.45 -16.49
CA HIS A 36 -18.01 12.30 -17.66
C HIS A 36 -16.51 12.57 -17.90
N LEU A 37 -16.07 12.46 -19.16
CA LEU A 37 -14.67 12.62 -19.57
C LEU A 37 -14.05 13.97 -19.14
N ALA A 38 -14.80 15.07 -19.21
CA ALA A 38 -14.30 16.38 -18.79
C ALA A 38 -13.89 16.42 -17.31
N VAL A 39 -14.60 15.70 -16.44
CA VAL A 39 -14.27 15.61 -15.01
C VAL A 39 -12.96 14.83 -14.83
N THR A 40 -12.75 13.77 -15.61
CA THR A 40 -11.48 13.02 -15.62
C THR A 40 -10.32 13.91 -16.05
N VAL A 41 -10.47 14.68 -17.14
CA VAL A 41 -9.41 15.58 -17.64
C VAL A 41 -9.03 16.62 -16.59
N VAL A 42 -10.02 17.24 -15.95
CA VAL A 42 -9.78 18.20 -14.85
C VAL A 42 -9.10 17.52 -13.67
N GLY A 43 -9.55 16.33 -13.27
CA GLY A 43 -8.96 15.58 -12.17
C GLY A 43 -7.50 15.21 -12.41
N VAL A 44 -7.20 14.68 -13.60
CA VAL A 44 -5.82 14.36 -14.01
C VAL A 44 -4.94 15.60 -14.04
N GLY A 45 -5.43 16.71 -14.58
CA GLY A 45 -4.71 17.99 -14.55
C GLY A 45 -4.39 18.45 -13.13
N LEU A 46 -5.38 18.40 -12.23
CA LEU A 46 -5.21 18.78 -10.82
C LEU A 46 -4.22 17.86 -10.09
N ALA A 47 -4.28 16.55 -10.34
CA ALA A 47 -3.36 15.59 -9.75
C ALA A 47 -1.90 15.84 -10.18
N LEU A 48 -1.68 16.16 -11.46
CA LEU A 48 -0.35 16.47 -11.99
C LEU A 48 0.20 17.78 -11.41
N VAL A 49 -0.59 18.86 -11.45
CA VAL A 49 -0.18 20.16 -10.90
C VAL A 49 0.07 20.05 -9.40
N GLY A 50 -0.81 19.37 -8.67
CA GLY A 50 -0.66 19.10 -7.25
C GLY A 50 0.59 18.27 -6.94
N GLY A 51 0.89 17.27 -7.77
CA GLY A 51 2.06 16.41 -7.62
C GLY A 51 3.36 17.19 -7.81
N VAL A 52 3.43 18.04 -8.84
CA VAL A 52 4.58 18.93 -9.08
C VAL A 52 4.73 19.96 -7.94
N GLY A 53 3.62 20.55 -7.48
CA GLY A 53 3.62 21.48 -6.35
C GLY A 53 4.11 20.84 -5.07
N TRP A 54 3.64 19.62 -4.78
CA TRP A 54 4.07 18.84 -3.62
C TRP A 54 5.56 18.50 -3.72
N TRP A 55 6.00 18.01 -4.88
CA TRP A 55 7.40 17.68 -5.14
C TRP A 55 8.33 18.86 -4.85
N ARG A 56 8.00 20.05 -5.36
CA ARG A 56 8.78 21.27 -5.14
C ARG A 56 8.80 21.77 -3.69
N CYS A 57 7.87 21.32 -2.84
CA CYS A 57 7.88 21.66 -1.41
C CYS A 57 8.74 20.71 -0.56
N VAL A 58 9.05 19.52 -1.10
CA VAL A 58 9.77 18.46 -0.37
C VAL A 58 11.17 18.26 -0.93
N LEU A 59 11.38 18.53 -2.23
CA LEU A 59 12.60 18.25 -2.96
C LEU A 59 13.08 19.46 -3.77
N PRO A 60 14.40 19.68 -3.90
CA PRO A 60 15.49 18.95 -3.24
C PRO A 60 15.70 19.33 -1.77
N GLU A 61 15.29 20.54 -1.37
CA GLU A 61 15.32 21.00 0.03
C GLU A 61 13.90 21.09 0.57
N GLU A 62 13.69 20.58 1.78
CA GLU A 62 12.39 20.61 2.44
C GLU A 62 12.03 22.04 2.81
N ARG A 63 10.77 22.44 2.58
CA ARG A 63 10.30 23.76 3.00
C ARG A 63 10.07 23.78 4.51
N GLU A 64 10.85 24.59 5.20
CA GLU A 64 10.82 24.71 6.67
C GLU A 64 10.21 26.05 7.13
N GLU A 65 9.64 26.06 8.34
CA GLU A 65 9.14 27.24 9.05
C GLU A 65 9.77 27.30 10.45
N HIS A 66 10.27 28.48 10.84
CA HIS A 66 10.84 28.70 12.16
C HIS A 66 9.77 29.20 13.13
N VAL A 67 9.35 28.34 14.06
CA VAL A 67 8.34 28.68 15.07
C VAL A 67 9.04 29.09 16.38
N PRO A 68 8.70 30.25 16.96
CA PRO A 68 9.27 30.67 18.23
C PRO A 68 8.80 29.75 19.37
N VAL A 69 9.73 29.38 20.24
CA VAL A 69 9.42 28.57 21.44
C VAL A 69 9.20 29.52 22.61
N PRO A 70 8.07 29.44 23.32
CA PRO A 70 7.90 30.17 24.57
C PRO A 70 9.00 29.76 25.56
N ALA A 71 9.62 30.72 26.23
CA ALA A 71 10.64 30.44 27.24
C ALA A 71 10.07 29.51 28.31
N MET A 72 10.53 28.25 28.33
CA MET A 72 10.22 27.34 29.43
C MET A 72 10.99 27.80 30.68
N PRO A 73 10.40 27.73 31.88
CA PRO A 73 11.14 27.96 33.11
C PRO A 73 12.32 26.98 33.16
N ILE A 74 13.52 27.51 33.36
CA ILE A 74 14.75 26.72 33.46
C ILE A 74 14.61 25.81 34.68
N VAL A 75 14.29 24.53 34.44
CA VAL A 75 14.46 23.48 35.45
C VAL A 75 15.97 23.23 35.51
N ALA A 76 16.57 23.41 36.70
CA ALA A 76 17.99 23.21 36.90
C ALA A 76 18.41 21.84 36.32
N PRO A 77 19.49 21.77 35.51
CA PRO A 77 19.92 20.51 34.93
C PRO A 77 20.18 19.52 36.05
N ALA A 78 19.53 18.35 35.99
CA ALA A 78 19.81 17.27 36.92
C ALA A 78 21.32 16.96 36.85
N ARG A 79 22.01 17.00 38.01
CA ARG A 79 23.45 16.73 38.08
C ARG A 79 23.71 15.33 37.55
N VAL A 80 24.34 15.22 36.39
CA VAL A 80 24.73 13.93 35.80
C VAL A 80 25.96 13.45 36.56
N THR A 81 25.78 12.50 37.47
CA THR A 81 26.89 11.77 38.09
C THR A 81 27.51 10.82 37.07
N VAL A 82 28.83 10.90 36.90
CA VAL A 82 29.63 9.95 36.09
C VAL A 82 29.76 8.64 36.86
N ARG A 83 28.68 7.88 36.94
CA ARG A 83 28.68 6.48 37.41
C ARG A 83 28.54 5.59 36.18
N SER A 84 29.13 4.40 36.21
CA SER A 84 28.96 3.39 35.15
C SER A 84 27.49 3.30 34.75
N VAL A 85 27.18 3.76 33.54
CA VAL A 85 25.81 3.85 33.06
C VAL A 85 25.42 2.47 32.56
N GLU A 86 24.44 1.86 33.22
CA GLU A 86 23.79 0.64 32.74
C GLU A 86 23.22 0.94 31.34
N ARG A 87 23.61 0.17 30.34
CA ARG A 87 23.06 0.34 28.99
C ARG A 87 21.64 -0.20 28.99
N PHE A 88 20.68 0.70 29.17
CA PHE A 88 19.26 0.38 29.15
C PHE A 88 18.83 -0.24 27.82
N ALA A 89 17.96 -1.25 27.89
CA ALA A 89 17.31 -1.82 26.73
C ALA A 89 16.31 -0.80 26.14
N LEU A 90 16.09 -0.87 24.82
CA LEU A 90 15.12 -0.02 24.11
C LEU A 90 13.75 -0.05 24.83
N GLY A 91 13.36 1.07 25.45
CA GLY A 91 12.04 1.23 26.08
C GLY A 91 12.03 1.42 27.60
N GLU A 92 13.16 1.33 28.27
CA GLU A 92 13.28 1.69 29.69
C GLU A 92 13.25 3.23 29.88
N ASP A 93 12.70 3.69 31.01
CA ASP A 93 12.66 5.08 31.46
C ASP A 93 12.04 6.14 30.54
N ARG A 94 10.87 5.83 29.93
CA ARG A 94 10.04 6.79 29.17
C ARG A 94 10.75 7.42 27.97
N HIS A 95 11.82 6.81 27.45
CA HIS A 95 12.38 7.21 26.16
C HIS A 95 11.35 7.02 25.04
N ARG A 96 11.29 7.97 24.11
CA ARG A 96 10.39 7.90 22.94
C ARG A 96 10.74 6.68 22.09
N LEU A 97 9.99 5.60 22.28
CA LEU A 97 10.01 4.43 21.44
C LEU A 97 9.28 4.73 20.13
N ARG A 98 9.98 4.55 19.01
CA ARG A 98 9.36 4.54 17.67
C ARG A 98 9.14 3.08 17.26
N VAL A 99 7.89 2.66 17.33
CA VAL A 99 7.42 1.30 16.98
C VAL A 99 6.55 1.43 15.72
N PRO A 100 6.64 0.52 14.73
CA PRO A 100 7.48 -0.69 14.68
C PRO A 100 8.97 -0.41 14.43
N VAL A 101 9.85 -1.19 15.07
CA VAL A 101 11.30 -1.16 14.81
C VAL A 101 11.63 -1.86 13.49
N GLU A 102 10.86 -2.90 13.14
CA GLU A 102 11.01 -3.67 11.91
C GLU A 102 9.66 -3.83 11.23
N VAL A 103 9.67 -3.85 9.90
CA VAL A 103 8.48 -4.11 9.07
C VAL A 103 8.83 -5.09 7.97
N GLN A 104 7.82 -5.78 7.43
CA GLN A 104 8.00 -6.58 6.23
C GLN A 104 8.20 -5.66 5.03
N PRO A 105 9.16 -5.94 4.13
CA PRO A 105 9.39 -5.11 2.97
C PRO A 105 8.22 -5.20 1.98
N LEU A 106 7.91 -4.11 1.28
CA LEU A 106 6.86 -4.09 0.23
C LEU A 106 7.11 -5.13 -0.86
N SER A 107 8.37 -5.45 -1.15
CA SER A 107 8.75 -6.50 -2.10
C SER A 107 8.34 -7.90 -1.64
N ALA A 108 8.29 -8.17 -0.32
CA ALA A 108 7.72 -9.41 0.19
C ALA A 108 6.21 -9.47 -0.07
N GLY A 109 5.52 -8.34 0.10
CA GLY A 109 4.11 -8.18 -0.27
C GLY A 109 3.86 -8.47 -1.75
N LEU A 110 4.63 -7.84 -2.65
CA LEU A 110 4.52 -8.09 -4.10
C LEU A 110 4.73 -9.58 -4.44
N LYS A 111 5.79 -10.20 -3.91
CA LYS A 111 6.05 -11.63 -4.11
C LYS A 111 4.93 -12.51 -3.56
N GLY A 112 4.47 -12.22 -2.34
CA GLY A 112 3.36 -12.93 -1.70
C GLY A 112 2.08 -12.80 -2.50
N GLY A 113 1.77 -11.62 -3.02
CA GLY A 113 0.65 -11.36 -3.91
C GLY A 113 0.69 -12.20 -5.18
N LEU A 114 1.84 -12.26 -5.86
CA LEU A 114 1.99 -13.09 -7.06
C LEU A 114 1.85 -14.59 -6.77
N VAL A 115 2.46 -15.09 -5.69
CA VAL A 115 2.31 -16.50 -5.27
C VAL A 115 0.85 -16.80 -4.89
N GLY A 116 0.20 -15.88 -4.18
CA GLY A 116 -1.21 -15.93 -3.87
C GLY A 116 -2.09 -15.96 -5.11
N GLY A 117 -1.78 -15.12 -6.09
CA GLY A 117 -2.45 -15.06 -7.38
C GLY A 117 -2.35 -16.39 -8.13
N CYS A 118 -1.19 -17.05 -8.09
CA CYS A 118 -1.01 -18.38 -8.67
C CYS A 118 -1.87 -19.45 -7.95
N ALA A 119 -1.89 -19.44 -6.61
CA ALA A 119 -2.73 -20.35 -5.84
C ALA A 119 -4.23 -20.15 -6.14
N MET A 120 -4.66 -18.90 -6.22
CA MET A 120 -6.03 -18.53 -6.60
C MET A 120 -6.38 -18.98 -8.02
N ALA A 121 -5.48 -18.75 -8.97
CA ALA A 121 -5.66 -19.17 -10.36
C ALA A 121 -5.74 -20.70 -10.47
N LEU A 122 -4.97 -21.43 -9.67
CA LEU A 122 -5.07 -22.89 -9.59
C LEU A 122 -6.44 -23.33 -9.04
N CYS A 123 -6.92 -22.73 -7.95
CA CYS A 123 -8.26 -23.02 -7.43
C CYS A 123 -9.35 -22.72 -8.46
N ALA A 124 -9.24 -21.59 -9.17
CA ALA A 124 -10.16 -21.23 -10.24
C ALA A 124 -10.11 -22.23 -11.40
N ALA A 125 -8.92 -22.66 -11.83
CA ALA A 125 -8.76 -23.67 -12.87
C ALA A 125 -9.37 -25.02 -12.47
N ILE A 126 -9.19 -25.45 -11.21
CA ILE A 126 -9.81 -26.67 -10.67
C ILE A 126 -11.34 -26.54 -10.73
N TYR A 127 -11.90 -25.42 -10.28
CA TYR A 127 -13.34 -25.13 -10.41
C TYR A 127 -13.79 -25.20 -11.88
N GLY A 128 -13.07 -24.52 -12.76
CA GLY A 128 -13.34 -24.50 -14.19
C GLY A 128 -13.41 -25.91 -14.78
N LEU A 129 -12.44 -26.75 -14.46
CA LEU A 129 -12.37 -28.12 -14.97
C LEU A 129 -13.44 -29.04 -14.36
N VAL A 130 -13.62 -29.00 -13.03
CA VAL A 130 -14.48 -29.96 -12.32
C VAL A 130 -15.97 -29.61 -12.44
N VAL A 131 -16.32 -28.33 -12.38
CA VAL A 131 -17.72 -27.89 -12.35
C VAL A 131 -18.17 -27.37 -13.71
N GLN A 132 -17.32 -26.59 -14.39
CA GLN A 132 -17.69 -25.94 -15.66
C GLN A 132 -17.26 -26.73 -16.89
N HIS A 133 -16.46 -27.78 -16.71
CA HIS A 133 -15.83 -28.56 -17.77
C HIS A 133 -15.03 -27.69 -18.76
N SER A 134 -14.50 -26.56 -18.28
CA SER A 134 -13.63 -25.67 -19.05
C SER A 134 -12.73 -24.86 -18.12
N VAL A 135 -11.42 -24.92 -18.37
CA VAL A 135 -10.43 -24.08 -17.69
C VAL A 135 -10.57 -22.60 -18.05
N TRP A 136 -11.24 -22.28 -19.16
CA TRP A 136 -11.39 -20.92 -19.67
C TRP A 136 -12.51 -20.15 -18.99
N TYR A 137 -13.54 -20.84 -18.49
CA TYR A 137 -14.72 -20.21 -17.89
C TYR A 137 -14.38 -19.19 -16.79
N PRO A 138 -13.57 -19.52 -15.76
CA PRO A 138 -13.27 -18.57 -14.69
C PRO A 138 -12.45 -17.37 -15.18
N LEU A 139 -11.57 -17.58 -16.15
CA LEU A 139 -10.72 -16.52 -16.70
C LEU A 139 -11.54 -15.57 -17.58
N ASN A 140 -12.42 -16.10 -18.43
CA ASN A 140 -13.30 -15.28 -19.25
C ASN A 140 -14.31 -14.51 -18.40
N LEU A 141 -14.80 -15.13 -17.32
CA LEU A 141 -15.65 -14.47 -16.33
C LEU A 141 -14.92 -13.34 -15.60
N LEU A 142 -13.62 -13.48 -15.32
CA LEU A 142 -12.81 -12.39 -14.79
C LEU A 142 -12.68 -11.24 -15.82
N ALA A 143 -12.45 -11.58 -17.09
CA ALA A 143 -12.34 -10.59 -18.15
C ALA A 143 -13.65 -9.83 -18.39
N ALA A 144 -14.81 -10.44 -18.10
CA ALA A 144 -16.13 -9.81 -18.20
C ALA A 144 -16.25 -8.52 -17.37
N ILE A 145 -15.48 -8.38 -16.29
CA ILE A 145 -15.43 -7.14 -15.48
C ILE A 145 -14.97 -5.94 -16.32
N ALA A 146 -14.06 -6.16 -17.27
CA ALA A 146 -13.47 -5.10 -18.10
C ALA A 146 -13.93 -5.15 -19.56
N MET A 147 -14.62 -6.21 -19.98
CA MET A 147 -15.02 -6.44 -21.36
C MET A 147 -16.53 -6.63 -21.46
N PRO A 148 -17.29 -5.63 -21.92
CA PRO A 148 -18.75 -5.72 -22.07
C PRO A 148 -19.19 -6.94 -22.88
N ARG A 149 -18.47 -7.28 -23.96
CA ARG A 149 -18.74 -8.49 -24.76
C ARG A 149 -18.71 -9.78 -23.94
N MET A 150 -17.82 -9.89 -22.96
CA MET A 150 -17.73 -11.07 -22.10
C MET A 150 -18.77 -11.04 -20.98
N ALA A 151 -19.19 -9.86 -20.53
CA ALA A 151 -20.30 -9.71 -19.58
C ALA A 151 -21.64 -10.15 -20.17
N GLU A 152 -21.86 -9.89 -21.47
CA GLU A 152 -23.07 -10.27 -22.21
C GLU A 152 -22.99 -11.68 -22.82
N ALA A 153 -21.84 -12.36 -22.70
CA ALA A 153 -21.62 -13.66 -23.30
C ALA A 153 -22.41 -14.77 -22.60
N ASP A 154 -22.88 -15.73 -23.40
CA ASP A 154 -23.50 -16.94 -22.86
C ASP A 154 -22.46 -17.92 -22.28
N ALA A 155 -22.95 -18.90 -21.53
CA ALA A 155 -22.08 -19.87 -20.87
C ALA A 155 -21.25 -20.71 -21.87
N ALA A 156 -21.74 -20.93 -23.10
CA ALA A 156 -20.98 -21.64 -24.13
C ALA A 156 -19.76 -20.83 -24.57
N THR A 157 -19.94 -19.54 -24.85
CA THR A 157 -18.86 -18.62 -25.23
C THR A 157 -17.84 -18.47 -24.11
N LEU A 158 -18.29 -18.32 -22.85
CA LEU A 158 -17.39 -18.21 -21.70
C LEU A 158 -16.52 -19.46 -21.51
N LYS A 159 -16.97 -20.63 -21.98
CA LYS A 159 -16.18 -21.88 -21.89
C LYS A 159 -15.15 -22.03 -23.01
N MET A 160 -15.17 -21.18 -24.05
CA MET A 160 -14.23 -21.25 -25.15
C MET A 160 -12.98 -20.40 -24.88
N PHE A 161 -11.87 -20.77 -25.52
CA PHE A 161 -10.67 -19.92 -25.50
C PHE A 161 -10.92 -18.62 -26.27
N ASP A 162 -10.55 -17.51 -25.66
CA ASP A 162 -10.56 -16.18 -26.28
C ASP A 162 -9.25 -15.46 -25.94
N GLY A 163 -8.46 -15.12 -26.97
CA GLY A 163 -7.14 -14.54 -26.77
C GLY A 163 -7.15 -13.15 -26.13
N ALA A 164 -8.17 -12.34 -26.41
CA ALA A 164 -8.29 -11.00 -25.83
C ALA A 164 -8.66 -11.10 -24.34
N ALA A 165 -9.65 -11.93 -24.00
CA ALA A 165 -10.03 -12.18 -22.62
C ALA A 165 -8.87 -12.80 -21.83
N PHE A 166 -8.09 -13.70 -22.43
CA PHE A 166 -6.87 -14.25 -21.82
C PHE A 166 -5.88 -13.16 -21.42
N VAL A 167 -5.52 -12.26 -22.34
CA VAL A 167 -4.57 -11.17 -22.05
C VAL A 167 -5.12 -10.21 -20.99
N VAL A 168 -6.38 -9.80 -21.13
CA VAL A 168 -7.02 -8.88 -20.18
C VAL A 168 -7.11 -9.51 -18.79
N GLY A 169 -7.58 -10.75 -18.70
CA GLY A 169 -7.70 -11.49 -17.44
C GLY A 169 -6.34 -11.72 -16.78
N LEU A 170 -5.31 -12.08 -17.55
CA LEU A 170 -3.95 -12.28 -17.03
C LEU A 170 -3.35 -10.99 -16.45
N ILE A 171 -3.49 -9.87 -17.17
CA ILE A 171 -2.99 -8.57 -16.71
C ILE A 171 -3.78 -8.11 -15.47
N ALA A 172 -5.12 -8.14 -15.54
CA ALA A 172 -5.98 -7.71 -14.44
C ALA A 172 -5.71 -8.54 -13.17
N HIS A 173 -5.63 -9.87 -13.30
CA HIS A 173 -5.33 -10.75 -12.18
C HIS A 173 -3.92 -10.52 -11.62
N GLY A 174 -2.91 -10.44 -12.49
CA GLY A 174 -1.51 -10.27 -12.08
C GLY A 174 -1.27 -8.94 -11.37
N VAL A 175 -1.78 -7.85 -11.95
CA VAL A 175 -1.67 -6.50 -11.36
C VAL A 175 -2.43 -6.44 -10.04
N THR A 176 -3.68 -6.90 -9.99
CA THR A 176 -4.49 -6.88 -8.76
C THR A 176 -3.82 -7.73 -7.67
N SER A 177 -3.33 -8.92 -8.01
CA SER A 177 -2.62 -9.81 -7.07
C SER A 177 -1.38 -9.14 -6.49
N ALA A 178 -0.57 -8.47 -7.32
CA ALA A 178 0.61 -7.74 -6.88
C ALA A 178 0.22 -6.55 -5.96
N LEU A 179 -0.77 -5.76 -6.35
CA LEU A 179 -1.24 -4.61 -5.58
C LEU A 179 -1.82 -5.03 -4.21
N VAL A 180 -2.66 -6.07 -4.18
CA VAL A 180 -3.22 -6.61 -2.94
C VAL A 180 -2.12 -7.17 -2.04
N GLY A 181 -1.13 -7.86 -2.61
CA GLY A 181 0.04 -8.33 -1.86
C GLY A 181 0.86 -7.18 -1.25
N ALA A 182 1.13 -6.13 -2.03
CA ALA A 182 1.82 -4.93 -1.54
C ALA A 182 1.02 -4.23 -0.43
N LEU A 183 -0.31 -4.11 -0.60
CA LEU A 183 -1.22 -3.59 0.40
C LEU A 183 -1.13 -4.40 1.69
N TYR A 184 -1.18 -5.74 1.60
CA TYR A 184 -1.08 -6.61 2.76
C TYR A 184 0.21 -6.38 3.56
N ALA A 185 1.37 -6.27 2.89
CA ALA A 185 2.62 -5.95 3.57
C ALA A 185 2.62 -4.55 4.21
N ALA A 186 2.02 -3.56 3.54
CA ALA A 186 1.94 -2.18 4.03
C ALA A 186 1.07 -2.06 5.28
N ILE A 187 -0.06 -2.78 5.34
CA ILE A 187 -1.00 -2.69 6.47
C ILE A 187 -0.70 -3.69 7.59
N LEU A 188 0.22 -4.64 7.36
CA LEU A 188 0.57 -5.67 8.34
C LEU A 188 0.84 -5.12 9.76
N PRO A 189 1.58 -3.99 9.94
CA PRO A 189 1.84 -3.44 11.28
C PRO A 189 0.60 -2.88 11.98
N LEU A 190 -0.48 -2.60 11.23
CA LEU A 190 -1.76 -2.10 11.75
C LEU A 190 -2.69 -3.25 12.15
N LEU A 191 -2.42 -4.48 11.68
CA LEU A 191 -3.28 -5.63 11.92
C LEU A 191 -3.07 -6.21 13.33
N PRO A 192 -4.13 -6.75 13.96
CA PRO A 192 -4.01 -7.45 15.23
C PRO A 192 -3.06 -8.66 15.15
N ARG A 193 -2.58 -9.13 16.32
CA ARG A 193 -1.57 -10.20 16.50
C ARG A 193 -1.77 -11.49 15.67
N ARG A 194 -2.96 -11.78 15.15
CA ARG A 194 -3.25 -12.97 14.33
C ARG A 194 -3.27 -12.62 12.84
N HIS A 195 -2.16 -12.10 12.33
CA HIS A 195 -2.06 -11.57 10.96
C HIS A 195 -2.46 -12.58 9.87
N MET A 196 -2.11 -13.87 10.02
CA MET A 196 -2.56 -14.92 9.08
C MET A 196 -4.07 -15.15 9.10
N LEU A 197 -4.75 -14.97 10.23
CA LEU A 197 -6.22 -15.10 10.30
C LEU A 197 -6.90 -13.89 9.64
N TRP A 198 -6.32 -12.70 9.80
CA TRP A 198 -6.80 -11.49 9.13
C TRP A 198 -6.60 -11.55 7.62
N GLY A 199 -5.38 -11.83 7.16
CA GLY A 199 -5.08 -11.90 5.72
C GLY A 199 -5.64 -13.14 5.02
N GLY A 200 -5.68 -14.28 5.72
CA GLY A 200 -6.04 -15.57 5.14
C GLY A 200 -7.52 -15.93 5.20
N LEU A 201 -8.29 -15.31 6.10
CA LEU A 201 -9.71 -15.66 6.27
C LEU A 201 -10.62 -14.43 6.37
N ILE A 202 -10.37 -13.52 7.32
CA ILE A 202 -11.29 -12.41 7.56
C ILE A 202 -11.35 -11.46 6.36
N ALA A 203 -10.21 -10.96 5.88
CA ALA A 203 -10.17 -10.04 4.75
C ALA A 203 -10.76 -10.66 3.46
N PRO A 204 -10.43 -11.92 3.09
CA PRO A 204 -11.12 -12.65 2.02
C PRO A 204 -12.64 -12.65 2.14
N LEU A 205 -13.19 -12.98 3.32
CA LEU A 205 -14.64 -13.04 3.53
C LEU A 205 -15.30 -11.66 3.44
N LEU A 206 -14.69 -10.65 4.05
CA LEU A 206 -15.20 -9.27 3.97
C LEU A 206 -15.19 -8.76 2.52
N TRP A 207 -14.11 -9.02 1.79
CA TRP A 207 -13.99 -8.62 0.39
C TRP A 207 -15.00 -9.34 -0.50
N SER A 208 -15.17 -10.66 -0.32
CA SER A 208 -16.18 -11.43 -1.05
C SER A 208 -17.60 -10.94 -0.76
N GLY A 209 -17.93 -10.66 0.51
CA GLY A 209 -19.24 -10.12 0.88
C GLY A 209 -19.50 -8.73 0.27
N PHE A 210 -18.48 -7.87 0.29
CA PHE A 210 -18.56 -6.55 -0.34
C PHE A 210 -18.78 -6.64 -1.86
N LEU A 211 -18.03 -7.51 -2.56
CA LEU A 211 -18.20 -7.72 -4.00
C LEU A 211 -19.57 -8.32 -4.32
N TRP A 212 -20.04 -9.30 -3.55
CA TRP A 212 -21.35 -9.91 -3.74
C TRP A 212 -22.48 -8.88 -3.63
N ALA A 213 -22.44 -8.06 -2.58
CA ALA A 213 -23.45 -7.02 -2.37
C ALA A 213 -23.40 -5.95 -3.47
N THR A 214 -22.21 -5.51 -3.85
CA THR A 214 -22.02 -4.45 -4.86
C THR A 214 -22.42 -4.92 -6.25
N LEU A 215 -21.99 -6.13 -6.66
CA LEU A 215 -22.39 -6.72 -7.94
C LEU A 215 -23.89 -7.00 -7.99
N GLY A 216 -24.51 -7.37 -6.87
CA GLY A 216 -25.97 -7.52 -6.80
C GLY A 216 -26.76 -6.26 -7.19
N VAL A 217 -26.15 -5.07 -7.06
CA VAL A 217 -26.75 -3.79 -7.44
C VAL A 217 -26.29 -3.34 -8.82
N ILE A 218 -24.99 -3.44 -9.12
CA ILE A 218 -24.39 -2.88 -10.34
C ILE A 218 -24.56 -3.81 -11.54
N ASP A 219 -24.31 -5.11 -11.36
CA ASP A 219 -24.33 -6.10 -12.43
C ASP A 219 -24.83 -7.45 -11.89
N PRO A 220 -26.16 -7.59 -11.71
CA PRO A 220 -26.75 -8.81 -11.18
C PRO A 220 -26.57 -10.00 -12.13
N ALA A 221 -26.39 -9.76 -13.43
CA ALA A 221 -26.16 -10.82 -14.42
C ALA A 221 -24.78 -11.45 -14.23
N LEU A 222 -23.74 -10.63 -14.09
CA LEU A 222 -22.40 -11.12 -13.75
C LEU A 222 -22.37 -11.79 -12.39
N ASN A 223 -23.08 -11.22 -11.40
CA ASN A 223 -23.17 -11.80 -10.05
C ASN A 223 -23.73 -13.24 -10.06
N ALA A 224 -24.73 -13.52 -10.92
CA ALA A 224 -25.34 -14.83 -11.05
C ALA A 224 -24.41 -15.90 -11.66
N GLN A 225 -23.40 -15.49 -12.42
CA GLN A 225 -22.41 -16.38 -13.02
C GLN A 225 -21.29 -16.76 -12.04
N ILE A 226 -21.14 -16.03 -10.93
CA ILE A 226 -20.08 -16.27 -9.95
C ILE A 226 -20.50 -17.40 -9.00
N SER A 227 -19.70 -18.46 -8.98
CA SER A 227 -19.79 -19.47 -7.92
C SER A 227 -19.13 -18.94 -6.65
N TRP A 228 -19.92 -18.33 -5.77
CA TRP A 228 -19.42 -17.65 -4.57
C TRP A 228 -18.65 -18.56 -3.62
N THR A 229 -19.02 -19.85 -3.52
CA THR A 229 -18.29 -20.82 -2.72
C THR A 229 -16.87 -21.02 -3.23
N TRP A 230 -16.70 -21.21 -4.55
CA TRP A 230 -15.38 -21.38 -5.17
C TRP A 230 -14.60 -20.06 -5.21
N PHE A 231 -15.28 -18.93 -5.37
CA PHE A 231 -14.67 -17.61 -5.25
C PHE A 231 -14.08 -17.41 -3.85
N ILE A 232 -14.85 -17.63 -2.78
CA ILE A 232 -14.37 -17.53 -1.39
C ILE A 232 -13.21 -18.49 -1.13
N ALA A 233 -13.31 -19.75 -1.57
CA ALA A 233 -12.24 -20.72 -1.43
C ALA A 233 -10.93 -20.25 -2.11
N SER A 234 -11.04 -19.64 -3.30
CA SER A 234 -9.91 -19.09 -4.04
C SER A 234 -9.29 -17.87 -3.33
N GLN A 235 -10.12 -17.00 -2.75
CA GLN A 235 -9.67 -15.85 -1.94
C GLN A 235 -8.95 -16.29 -0.66
N ILE A 236 -9.41 -17.35 0.00
CA ILE A 236 -8.75 -17.95 1.16
C ILE A 236 -7.40 -18.55 0.73
N ALA A 237 -7.35 -19.28 -0.38
CA ALA A 237 -6.11 -19.83 -0.92
C ALA A 237 -5.08 -18.72 -1.22
N PHE A 238 -5.53 -17.62 -1.83
CA PHE A 238 -4.71 -16.41 -2.03
C PHE A 238 -4.15 -15.90 -0.70
N GLY A 239 -5.03 -15.62 0.28
CA GLY A 239 -4.65 -14.99 1.54
C GLY A 239 -3.69 -15.83 2.37
N LEU A 240 -3.90 -17.15 2.43
CA LEU A 240 -3.03 -18.07 3.16
C LEU A 240 -1.63 -18.16 2.53
N THR A 241 -1.54 -18.27 1.21
CA THR A 241 -0.26 -18.41 0.51
C THR A 241 0.52 -17.09 0.46
N ALA A 242 -0.16 -15.97 0.19
CA ALA A 242 0.45 -14.64 0.30
C ALA A 242 0.93 -14.36 1.73
N GLY A 243 0.10 -14.64 2.73
CA GLY A 243 0.45 -14.50 4.14
C GLY A 243 1.65 -15.35 4.55
N TYR A 244 1.74 -16.59 4.06
CA TYR A 244 2.86 -17.48 4.30
C TYR A 244 4.18 -16.96 3.71
N VAL A 245 4.16 -16.45 2.47
CA VAL A 245 5.35 -15.86 1.83
C VAL A 245 5.81 -14.63 2.59
N VAL A 246 4.88 -13.74 2.97
CA VAL A 246 5.19 -12.51 3.71
C VAL A 246 5.70 -12.83 5.12
N ALA A 247 5.11 -13.82 5.80
CA ALA A 247 5.54 -14.22 7.15
C ALA A 247 6.96 -14.81 7.19
N ARG A 248 7.44 -15.35 6.06
CA ARG A 248 8.80 -15.90 5.92
C ARG A 248 9.82 -14.89 5.40
N ALA A 249 9.39 -13.71 5.00
CA ALA A 249 10.32 -12.69 4.55
C ALA A 249 11.10 -12.13 5.75
N THR A 250 12.38 -11.86 5.51
CA THR A 250 13.25 -11.20 6.48
C THR A 250 12.75 -9.78 6.71
N PRO A 251 12.38 -9.42 7.96
CA PRO A 251 12.00 -8.05 8.28
C PRO A 251 13.14 -7.08 7.99
N VAL A 252 12.78 -5.85 7.63
CA VAL A 252 13.73 -4.76 7.46
C VAL A 252 13.50 -3.72 8.54
N ALA A 253 14.59 -3.16 9.09
CA ALA A 253 14.50 -2.08 10.06
C ALA A 253 13.76 -0.88 9.46
N THR A 254 12.86 -0.27 10.24
CA THR A 254 12.14 0.91 9.78
C THR A 254 13.09 2.08 9.62
N ALA A 255 12.98 2.80 8.50
CA ALA A 255 13.81 3.96 8.24
C ALA A 255 13.32 5.22 8.97
N GLN A 256 12.51 5.07 10.04
CA GLN A 256 11.85 6.17 10.75
C GLN A 256 12.83 7.18 11.38
N THR A 257 14.09 6.77 11.61
CA THR A 257 15.15 7.62 12.18
C THR A 257 16.11 8.18 11.13
N ARG A 258 15.99 7.76 9.87
CA ARG A 258 16.86 8.25 8.78
C ARG A 258 16.33 9.57 8.23
N SER A 259 17.24 10.46 7.86
CA SER A 259 16.92 11.69 7.11
C SER A 259 16.23 11.36 5.78
N PHE A 260 15.41 12.26 5.25
CA PHE A 260 14.71 12.02 3.98
C PHE A 260 15.66 11.63 2.83
N PRO A 261 16.82 12.28 2.62
CA PRO A 261 17.77 11.88 1.57
C PRO A 261 18.25 10.43 1.73
N ALA A 262 18.55 10.02 2.98
CA ALA A 262 18.96 8.64 3.29
C ALA A 262 17.83 7.62 3.13
N ARG A 263 16.55 8.03 3.23
CA ARG A 263 15.38 7.19 2.93
C ARG A 263 15.10 7.09 1.42
N ALA A 264 15.34 8.17 0.69
CA ALA A 264 15.10 8.26 -0.75
C ALA A 264 16.17 7.55 -1.59
N GLY A 265 17.19 6.95 -0.95
CA GLY A 265 18.33 6.35 -1.65
C GLY A 265 19.21 7.38 -2.34
N VAL A 266 19.03 8.66 -2.00
CA VAL A 266 19.91 9.74 -2.46
C VAL A 266 21.13 9.69 -1.54
N GLU A 267 22.06 8.81 -1.89
CA GLU A 267 23.44 8.87 -1.39
C GLU A 267 24.05 10.19 -1.89
N ALA A 268 23.74 11.29 -1.22
CA ALA A 268 24.20 12.61 -1.62
C ALA A 268 25.71 12.73 -1.36
N THR A 269 26.49 12.59 -2.43
CA THR A 269 27.44 13.62 -2.92
C THR A 269 28.50 14.20 -1.96
N GLY A 270 28.77 13.56 -0.82
CA GLY A 270 29.90 13.92 0.06
C GLY A 270 29.58 14.78 1.29
N LEU A 271 28.33 14.84 1.76
CA LEU A 271 28.00 15.53 3.04
C LEU A 271 28.37 14.72 4.30
N SER A 272 28.93 13.53 4.17
CA SER A 272 29.46 12.71 5.27
C SER A 272 30.73 13.28 5.93
N ARG A 273 31.28 14.42 5.48
CA ARG A 273 32.56 14.94 5.98
C ARG A 273 32.48 15.76 7.28
N HIS A 274 31.30 16.16 7.77
CA HIS A 274 31.27 17.16 8.86
C HIS A 274 30.98 16.66 10.28
N GLU A 275 30.89 15.35 10.52
CA GLU A 275 30.67 14.80 11.87
C GLU A 275 31.92 14.20 12.54
N ASP A 276 33.04 14.08 11.83
CA ASP A 276 34.24 13.40 12.35
C ASP A 276 35.40 14.34 12.71
N THR A 277 35.07 15.53 13.21
CA THR A 277 36.07 16.40 13.84
C THR A 277 35.50 17.09 15.08
N ARG A 278 35.58 16.39 16.21
CA ARG A 278 35.91 17.03 17.48
C ARG A 278 36.97 16.18 18.19
N PRO A 279 37.95 16.82 18.84
CA PRO A 279 39.14 16.17 19.41
C PRO A 279 38.80 15.13 20.48
#